data_AF-A0A4U8UCD7-F1
#
_entry.id   AF-A0A4U8UCD7-F1
#
_cell.length_a   1.000
_cell.length_b   1.000
_cell.length_c   1.000
_cell.angle_alpha   90.00
_cell.angle_beta   90.00
_cell.angle_gamma   90.00
#
_symmetry.space_group_name_H-M   'P 1'
#
loop_
_entity.id
_entity.type
_entity.pdbx_description
1 polymer ?
#
loop_
_entity_poly.entity_id
_entity_poly.type
_entity_poly.pdbx_seq_one_letter_code
_entity_poly.pdbx_strand_id
1 'polypeptide(L)'
;MLISANKNPLKTLILLLICGGGGQNNTYLVSLIPFAFLKLLLCLYKIKQTHKKQQQFYKQTIQLFPNLKYPSLQSCKDYQQSLCFQYHLTYLLGEALSKADKIWYKGGYFTLNKKIKEAKHIYKLHQEYKAILKVFNLPYCFIPKESLLQTLSFLKALKHLYNASDSKTTQTFFLHFFNQIPFYTQRPFLLKYKEEILEWLESKEFKEQYIKTNHPYPPLLNPKRLYKKESIEVKSQREDKE
;
A
#
# COMPACT_ATOMS: atom_id res chain seq x y z
N MET A 1 -24.32 -22.95 -11.71
CA MET A 1 -25.14 -22.44 -12.84
C MET A 1 -24.19 -21.79 -13.83
N LEU A 2 -24.21 -22.26 -15.07
CA LEU A 2 -23.23 -22.04 -16.14
C LEU A 2 -22.89 -20.56 -16.38
N ILE A 3 -21.62 -20.20 -16.20
CA ILE A 3 -21.08 -18.90 -16.65
C ILE A 3 -20.93 -19.00 -18.17
N SER A 4 -21.96 -18.58 -18.88
CA SER A 4 -21.89 -18.31 -20.31
C SER A 4 -20.75 -17.34 -20.58
N ALA A 5 -19.87 -17.73 -21.50
CA ALA A 5 -18.72 -16.95 -21.97
C ALA A 5 -19.20 -15.65 -22.63
N ASN A 6 -19.46 -14.63 -21.82
CA ASN A 6 -19.74 -13.29 -22.28
C ASN A 6 -18.45 -12.73 -22.89
N LYS A 7 -18.35 -12.72 -24.22
CA LYS A 7 -17.32 -12.00 -24.99
C LYS A 7 -17.39 -10.53 -24.60
N ASN A 8 -16.60 -10.16 -23.61
CA ASN A 8 -16.64 -8.84 -22.99
C ASN A 8 -16.12 -7.80 -24.01
N PRO A 9 -16.96 -6.91 -24.55
CA PRO A 9 -16.55 -5.94 -25.58
C PRO A 9 -15.46 -4.98 -25.08
N LEU A 10 -15.36 -4.81 -23.75
CA LEU A 10 -14.26 -4.11 -23.07
C LEU A 10 -12.90 -4.77 -23.30
N LYS A 11 -12.83 -6.10 -23.33
CA LYS A 11 -11.58 -6.85 -23.55
C LYS A 11 -11.04 -6.62 -24.96
N THR A 12 -11.93 -6.58 -25.96
CA THR A 12 -11.60 -6.28 -27.36
C THR A 12 -11.17 -4.81 -27.54
N LEU A 13 -11.84 -3.87 -26.88
CA LEU A 13 -11.54 -2.44 -27.00
C LEU A 13 -10.23 -2.05 -26.27
N ILE A 14 -9.93 -2.71 -25.15
CA ILE A 14 -8.66 -2.57 -24.44
C ILE A 14 -7.50 -3.15 -25.26
N LEU A 15 -7.68 -4.30 -25.92
CA LEU A 15 -6.66 -4.87 -26.80
C LEU A 15 -6.31 -3.93 -27.96
N LEU A 16 -7.32 -3.29 -28.58
CA LEU A 16 -7.14 -2.32 -29.66
C LEU A 16 -6.39 -1.06 -29.23
N LEU A 17 -6.52 -0.64 -27.96
CA LEU A 17 -5.82 0.52 -27.42
C LEU A 17 -4.39 0.20 -26.93
N ILE A 18 -4.10 -1.04 -26.53
CA ILE A 18 -2.80 -1.45 -25.99
C ILE A 18 -1.83 -1.94 -27.09
N CYS A 19 -2.34 -2.52 -28.19
CA CYS A 19 -1.51 -3.06 -29.27
C CYS A 19 -0.98 -2.02 -30.29
N GLY A 20 -1.20 -0.72 -30.08
CA GLY A 20 -0.81 0.36 -31.02
C GLY A 20 0.63 0.87 -30.87
N GLY A 21 1.60 -0.01 -30.60
CA GLY A 21 3.01 0.36 -30.37
C GLY A 21 3.98 -0.38 -31.29
N GLY A 22 3.95 -0.10 -32.59
CA GLY A 22 4.91 -0.63 -33.57
C GLY A 22 4.67 0.03 -34.92
N GLY A 23 5.63 0.84 -35.37
CA GLY A 23 5.41 1.88 -36.38
C GLY A 23 5.04 1.37 -37.78
N GLN A 24 3.89 1.83 -38.27
CA GLN A 24 3.67 2.24 -39.66
C GLN A 24 2.62 3.37 -39.66
N ASN A 25 2.85 4.39 -40.50
CA ASN A 25 2.07 5.62 -40.63
C ASN A 25 0.59 5.32 -40.84
N ASN A 26 -0.27 5.62 -39.87
CA ASN A 26 -1.70 5.33 -39.96
C ASN A 26 -2.55 6.57 -39.65
N THR A 27 -2.60 7.49 -40.61
CA THR A 27 -3.41 8.72 -40.60
C THR A 27 -4.91 8.42 -40.46
N TYR A 28 -5.35 7.22 -40.84
CA TYR A 28 -6.74 6.75 -40.71
C TYR A 28 -7.12 6.27 -39.30
N LEU A 29 -6.14 5.83 -38.48
CA LEU A 29 -6.44 5.43 -37.11
C LEU A 29 -6.78 6.63 -36.23
N VAL A 30 -6.21 7.81 -36.52
CA VAL A 30 -6.44 9.04 -35.75
C VAL A 30 -7.88 9.56 -35.89
N SER A 31 -8.52 9.38 -37.05
CA SER A 31 -9.89 9.85 -37.30
C SER A 31 -10.97 8.97 -36.68
N LEU A 32 -10.66 7.71 -36.36
CA LEU A 32 -11.58 6.76 -35.71
C LEU A 32 -11.56 6.82 -34.16
N ILE A 33 -10.54 7.47 -33.57
CA ILE A 33 -10.41 7.70 -32.11
C ILE A 33 -11.64 8.36 -31.48
N PRO A 34 -12.22 9.45 -32.03
CA PRO A 34 -13.38 10.09 -31.41
C PRO A 34 -14.64 9.21 -31.41
N PHE A 35 -14.87 8.42 -32.47
CA PHE A 35 -15.98 7.46 -32.52
C PHE A 35 -15.80 6.32 -31.51
N ALA A 36 -14.58 5.80 -31.37
CA ALA A 36 -14.27 4.79 -30.37
C ALA A 36 -14.46 5.33 -28.94
N PHE A 37 -14.07 6.58 -28.68
CA PHE A 37 -14.25 7.25 -27.40
C PHE A 37 -15.74 7.47 -27.07
N LEU A 38 -16.53 7.95 -28.03
CA LEU A 38 -17.98 8.12 -27.85
C LEU A 38 -18.66 6.77 -27.57
N LYS A 39 -18.27 5.72 -28.29
CA LYS A 39 -18.77 4.35 -28.05
C LYS A 39 -18.42 3.84 -26.65
N LEU A 40 -17.20 4.12 -26.16
CA LEU A 40 -16.78 3.81 -24.79
C LEU A 40 -17.66 4.54 -23.77
N LEU A 41 -17.89 5.84 -23.93
CA LEU A 41 -18.76 6.63 -23.04
C LEU A 41 -20.19 6.07 -22.98
N LEU A 42 -20.78 5.75 -24.13
CA LEU A 42 -22.12 5.15 -24.20
C LEU A 42 -22.16 3.77 -23.53
N CYS A 43 -21.11 2.96 -23.69
CA CYS A 43 -20.99 1.66 -23.04
C CYS A 43 -20.92 1.81 -21.51
N LEU A 44 -20.05 2.70 -21.02
CA LEU A 44 -19.92 2.99 -19.59
C LEU A 44 -21.23 3.50 -18.99
N TYR A 45 -21.95 4.37 -19.71
CA TYR A 45 -23.26 4.85 -19.28
C TYR A 45 -24.28 3.70 -19.16
N LYS A 46 -24.37 2.81 -20.16
CA LYS A 46 -25.25 1.62 -20.11
C LYS A 46 -24.90 0.69 -18.94
N ILE A 47 -23.62 0.46 -18.68
CA ILE A 47 -23.15 -0.34 -17.54
C ILE A 47 -23.60 0.30 -16.22
N LYS A 48 -23.40 1.61 -16.06
CA LYS A 48 -23.81 2.36 -14.86
C LYS A 48 -25.32 2.25 -14.61
N GLN A 49 -26.13 2.38 -15.65
CA GLN A 49 -27.58 2.24 -15.57
C GLN A 49 -28.01 0.82 -15.19
N THR A 50 -27.44 -0.19 -15.85
CA THR A 50 -27.73 -1.61 -15.60
C THR A 50 -27.39 -1.99 -14.15
N HIS A 51 -26.21 -1.58 -13.68
CA HIS A 51 -25.78 -1.82 -12.30
C HIS A 51 -26.72 -1.16 -11.28
N LYS A 52 -27.20 0.06 -11.55
CA LYS A 52 -28.18 0.74 -10.67
C LYS A 52 -29.49 -0.05 -10.56
N LYS A 53 -30.00 -0.56 -11.68
CA LYS A 53 -31.19 -1.42 -11.70
C LYS A 53 -30.97 -2.72 -10.93
N GLN A 54 -29.84 -3.39 -11.15
CA GLN A 54 -29.47 -4.62 -10.43
C GLN A 54 -29.35 -4.39 -8.91
N GLN A 55 -28.78 -3.26 -8.49
CA GLN A 55 -28.69 -2.89 -7.08
C GLN A 55 -30.07 -2.66 -6.44
N GLN A 56 -30.99 -2.01 -7.15
CA GLN A 56 -32.36 -1.80 -6.67
C GLN A 56 -33.11 -3.13 -6.56
N PHE A 57 -33.02 -3.98 -7.59
CA PHE A 57 -33.61 -5.31 -7.59
C PHE A 57 -33.05 -6.15 -6.43
N TYR A 58 -31.72 -6.18 -6.26
CA TYR A 58 -31.08 -6.86 -5.14
C TYR A 58 -31.66 -6.38 -3.80
N LYS A 59 -31.76 -5.06 -3.57
CA LYS A 59 -32.34 -4.50 -2.33
C LYS A 59 -33.78 -4.97 -2.07
N GLN A 60 -34.60 -5.12 -3.11
CA GLN A 60 -35.95 -5.67 -2.98
C GLN A 60 -35.90 -7.17 -2.67
N THR A 61 -35.01 -7.92 -3.32
CA THR A 61 -34.84 -9.36 -3.09
C THR A 61 -34.39 -9.66 -1.66
N ILE A 62 -33.42 -8.92 -1.09
CA ILE A 62 -32.97 -9.13 0.30
C ILE A 62 -34.00 -8.68 1.34
N GLN A 63 -34.95 -7.82 0.99
CA GLN A 63 -36.09 -7.50 1.87
C GLN A 63 -37.06 -8.69 1.99
N LEU A 64 -37.30 -9.40 0.89
CA LEU A 64 -38.17 -10.58 0.87
C LEU A 64 -37.45 -11.84 1.40
N PHE A 65 -36.16 -11.97 1.10
CA PHE A 65 -35.35 -13.15 1.41
C PHE A 65 -34.03 -12.70 2.09
N PRO A 66 -34.05 -12.46 3.41
CA PRO A 66 -32.85 -12.01 4.14
C PRO A 66 -31.69 -13.01 4.06
N ASN A 67 -31.99 -14.31 3.87
CA ASN A 67 -31.01 -15.39 3.72
C ASN A 67 -30.12 -15.24 2.47
N LEU A 68 -30.54 -14.47 1.46
CA LEU A 68 -29.76 -14.22 0.23
C LEU A 68 -28.77 -13.06 0.36
N LYS A 69 -28.67 -12.44 1.54
CA LYS A 69 -27.76 -11.31 1.78
C LYS A 69 -26.31 -11.78 1.64
N TYR A 70 -25.56 -11.13 0.76
CA TYR A 70 -24.13 -11.40 0.63
C TYR A 70 -23.40 -11.12 1.95
N PRO A 71 -22.41 -11.97 2.31
CA PRO A 71 -21.60 -11.73 3.48
C PRO A 71 -20.71 -10.49 3.25
N SER A 72 -20.16 -9.94 4.33
CA SER A 72 -19.29 -8.78 4.22
C SER A 72 -18.04 -9.09 3.39
N LEU A 73 -17.50 -8.11 2.65
CA LEU A 73 -16.31 -8.32 1.83
C LEU A 73 -15.10 -8.83 2.64
N GLN A 74 -15.04 -8.50 3.93
CA GLN A 74 -13.99 -8.91 4.86
C GLN A 74 -14.03 -10.42 5.17
N SER A 75 -15.20 -11.05 5.04
CA SER A 75 -15.36 -12.50 5.25
C SER A 75 -14.81 -13.35 4.10
N CYS A 76 -14.57 -12.74 2.94
CA CYS A 76 -14.01 -13.44 1.78
C CYS A 76 -12.57 -13.87 2.08
N LYS A 77 -12.23 -15.13 1.79
CA LYS A 77 -10.88 -15.70 2.03
C LYS A 77 -9.77 -14.88 1.35
N ASP A 78 -10.05 -14.35 0.16
CA ASP A 78 -9.08 -13.58 -0.64
C ASP A 78 -9.01 -12.09 -0.27
N TYR A 79 -9.78 -11.64 0.73
CA TYR A 79 -9.87 -10.23 1.10
C TYR A 79 -8.49 -9.64 1.45
N GLN A 80 -7.67 -10.36 2.21
CA GLN A 80 -6.34 -9.89 2.60
C GLN A 80 -5.42 -9.69 1.39
N GLN A 81 -5.49 -10.58 0.40
CA GLN A 81 -4.75 -10.46 -0.85
C GLN A 81 -5.26 -9.29 -1.70
N SER A 82 -6.57 -9.01 -1.64
CA SER A 82 -7.20 -7.92 -2.37
C SER A 82 -6.66 -6.53 -1.96
N LEU A 83 -6.23 -6.37 -0.70
CA LEU A 83 -5.69 -5.11 -0.18
C LEU A 83 -4.42 -4.67 -0.92
N CYS A 84 -3.62 -5.63 -1.39
CA CYS A 84 -2.42 -5.36 -2.17
C CYS A 84 -2.73 -4.59 -3.48
N PHE A 85 -3.89 -4.83 -4.09
CA PHE A 85 -4.28 -4.17 -5.34
C PHE A 85 -4.68 -2.71 -5.15
N GLN A 86 -4.86 -2.23 -3.91
CA GLN A 86 -5.17 -0.82 -3.66
C GLN A 86 -4.05 0.13 -4.11
N TYR A 87 -2.82 -0.36 -4.19
CA TYR A 87 -1.68 0.40 -4.68
C TYR A 87 -1.44 0.23 -6.17
N HIS A 88 -2.25 -0.57 -6.88
CA HIS A 88 -2.14 -0.67 -8.33
C HIS A 88 -2.52 0.67 -8.98
N LEU A 89 -1.76 1.09 -9.99
CA LEU A 89 -1.96 2.41 -10.62
C LEU A 89 -3.40 2.57 -11.14
N THR A 90 -3.94 1.56 -11.82
CA THR A 90 -5.32 1.58 -12.33
C THR A 90 -6.35 1.72 -11.21
N TYR A 91 -6.11 1.10 -10.05
CA TYR A 91 -7.01 1.21 -8.90
C TYR A 91 -6.99 2.65 -8.35
N LEU A 92 -5.80 3.22 -8.12
CA LEU A 92 -5.64 4.58 -7.62
C LEU A 92 -6.26 5.63 -8.57
N LEU A 93 -6.09 5.43 -9.89
CA LEU A 93 -6.72 6.27 -10.91
C LEU A 93 -8.24 6.13 -10.90
N GLY A 94 -8.76 4.90 -10.79
CA GLY A 94 -10.19 4.63 -10.67
C GLY A 94 -10.79 5.23 -9.40
N GLU A 95 -10.07 5.18 -8.28
CA GLU A 95 -10.46 5.82 -7.02
C GLU A 95 -10.51 7.34 -7.16
N ALA A 96 -9.51 7.96 -7.79
CA ALA A 96 -9.47 9.39 -8.08
C ALA A 96 -10.65 9.81 -8.97
N LEU A 97 -10.92 9.05 -10.04
CA LEU A 97 -12.03 9.29 -10.97
C LEU A 97 -13.39 9.14 -10.27
N SER A 98 -13.59 8.07 -9.51
CA SER A 98 -14.82 7.82 -8.75
C SER A 98 -15.09 8.92 -7.72
N LYS A 99 -14.05 9.39 -7.00
CA LYS A 99 -14.16 10.53 -6.10
C LYS A 99 -14.51 11.82 -6.83
N ALA A 100 -14.02 12.03 -8.05
CA ALA A 100 -14.38 13.19 -8.85
C ALA A 100 -15.83 13.13 -9.35
N ASP A 101 -16.29 11.96 -9.83
CA ASP A 101 -17.66 11.75 -10.30
C ASP A 101 -18.70 12.00 -9.20
N LYS A 102 -18.42 11.57 -7.97
CA LYS A 102 -19.31 11.78 -6.81
C LYS A 102 -19.61 13.25 -6.53
N ILE A 103 -18.65 14.14 -6.79
CA ILE A 103 -18.79 15.59 -6.58
C ILE A 103 -18.76 16.35 -7.91
N TRP A 104 -19.19 15.72 -9.01
CA TRP A 104 -19.17 16.35 -10.33
C TRP A 104 -19.94 17.69 -10.33
N TYR A 105 -21.08 17.73 -9.64
CA TYR A 105 -21.93 18.93 -9.47
C TYR A 105 -21.26 20.07 -8.69
N LYS A 106 -20.19 19.79 -7.95
CA LYS A 106 -19.34 20.78 -7.26
C LYS A 106 -18.03 21.06 -8.03
N GLY A 107 -17.93 20.64 -9.29
CA GLY A 107 -16.71 20.81 -10.08
C GLY A 107 -15.62 19.79 -9.75
N GLY A 108 -15.96 18.59 -9.29
CA GLY A 108 -15.01 17.53 -8.94
C GLY A 108 -13.95 17.24 -10.01
N TYR A 109 -14.33 17.31 -11.27
CA TYR A 109 -13.44 17.09 -12.42
C TYR A 109 -12.34 18.17 -12.55
N PHE A 110 -12.54 19.40 -12.08
CA PHE A 110 -11.47 20.42 -12.04
C PHE A 110 -10.33 20.01 -11.09
N THR A 111 -10.65 19.29 -10.01
CA THR A 111 -9.64 18.77 -9.07
C THR A 111 -9.03 17.44 -9.50
N LEU A 112 -9.52 16.81 -10.58
CA LEU A 112 -9.12 15.47 -11.00
C LEU A 112 -7.63 15.41 -11.34
N ASN A 113 -7.10 16.41 -12.05
CA ASN A 113 -5.68 16.45 -12.40
C ASN A 113 -4.77 16.43 -11.16
N LYS A 114 -5.15 17.12 -10.09
CA LYS A 114 -4.42 17.09 -8.81
C LYS A 114 -4.47 15.69 -8.19
N LYS A 115 -5.67 15.08 -8.13
CA LYS A 115 -5.84 13.71 -7.61
C LYS A 115 -5.10 12.65 -8.43
N ILE A 116 -5.01 12.83 -9.75
CA ILE A 116 -4.21 11.95 -10.63
C ILE A 116 -2.71 12.11 -10.33
N LYS A 117 -2.22 13.34 -10.12
CA LYS A 117 -0.83 13.57 -9.71
C LYS A 117 -0.54 12.91 -8.35
N GLU A 118 -1.44 13.06 -7.38
CA GLU A 118 -1.36 12.40 -6.07
C GLU A 118 -1.35 10.87 -6.19
N ALA A 119 -2.25 10.29 -7.00
CA ALA A 119 -2.30 8.85 -7.27
C ALA A 119 -0.98 8.32 -7.85
N LYS A 120 -0.40 9.03 -8.84
CA LYS A 120 0.91 8.69 -9.41
C LYS A 120 2.03 8.79 -8.38
N HIS A 121 1.98 9.79 -7.50
CA HIS A 121 2.95 9.96 -6.42
C HIS A 121 2.87 8.80 -5.41
N ILE A 122 1.67 8.45 -4.94
CA ILE A 122 1.44 7.31 -4.03
C ILE A 122 1.92 6.00 -4.66
N TYR A 123 1.66 5.80 -5.95
CA TYR A 123 2.15 4.63 -6.69
C TYR A 123 3.69 4.55 -6.68
N LYS A 124 4.39 5.67 -6.94
CA LYS A 124 5.86 5.73 -6.88
C LYS A 124 6.40 5.41 -5.49
N LEU A 125 5.82 6.02 -4.44
CA LEU A 125 6.19 5.71 -3.05
C LEU A 125 6.03 4.22 -2.74
N HIS A 126 4.94 3.62 -3.22
CA HIS A 126 4.71 2.19 -3.02
C HIS A 126 5.74 1.32 -3.77
N GLN A 127 6.13 1.70 -4.99
CA GLN A 127 7.20 1.01 -5.72
C GLN A 127 8.54 1.09 -4.98
N GLU A 128 8.88 2.27 -4.45
CA GLU A 128 10.09 2.46 -3.63
C GLU A 128 10.04 1.59 -2.37
N TYR A 129 8.90 1.57 -1.68
CA TYR A 129 8.70 0.69 -0.53
C TYR A 129 8.95 -0.78 -0.89
N LYS A 130 8.37 -1.27 -1.99
CA LYS A 130 8.58 -2.64 -2.46
C LYS A 130 10.03 -2.91 -2.83
N ALA A 131 10.73 -1.94 -3.39
CA ALA A 131 12.15 -2.06 -3.69
C ALA A 131 13.00 -2.16 -2.42
N ILE A 132 12.70 -1.36 -1.38
CA ILE A 132 13.43 -1.42 -0.11
C ILE A 132 13.19 -2.75 0.61
N LEU A 133 11.95 -3.26 0.64
CA LEU A 133 11.69 -4.59 1.21
C LEU A 133 12.53 -5.70 0.56
N LYS A 134 12.69 -5.64 -0.77
CA LYS A 134 13.52 -6.60 -1.50
C LYS A 134 14.99 -6.54 -1.08
N VAL A 135 15.53 -5.36 -0.76
CA VAL A 135 16.91 -5.21 -0.26
C VAL A 135 17.09 -5.97 1.05
N PHE A 136 16.07 -5.98 1.90
CA PHE A 136 16.08 -6.71 3.18
C PHE A 136 15.60 -8.16 3.08
N ASN A 137 15.35 -8.69 1.88
CA ASN A 137 14.74 -10.01 1.65
C ASN A 137 13.40 -10.21 2.42
N LEU A 138 12.66 -9.14 2.64
CA LEU A 138 11.40 -9.17 3.39
C LEU A 138 10.22 -9.56 2.50
N PRO A 139 9.26 -10.36 3.02
CA PRO A 139 8.00 -10.57 2.32
C PRO A 139 7.23 -9.25 2.22
N TYR A 140 6.46 -9.11 1.14
CA TYR A 140 5.58 -7.96 0.98
C TYR A 140 4.52 -7.94 2.10
N CYS A 141 4.29 -6.76 2.68
CA CYS A 141 3.14 -6.55 3.56
C CYS A 141 2.38 -5.27 3.19
N PHE A 142 1.07 -5.32 3.37
CA PHE A 142 0.21 -4.18 3.12
C PHE A 142 0.40 -3.11 4.21
N ILE A 143 0.48 -1.84 3.79
CA ILE A 143 0.57 -0.69 4.68
C ILE A 143 -0.59 0.26 4.36
N PRO A 144 -1.33 0.79 5.35
CA PRO A 144 -2.30 1.86 5.13
C PRO A 144 -1.66 3.13 4.56
N LYS A 145 -2.36 3.86 3.70
CA LYS A 145 -1.80 5.02 2.98
C LYS A 145 -1.26 6.09 3.93
N GLU A 146 -1.89 6.25 5.08
CA GLU A 146 -1.56 7.21 6.13
C GLU A 146 -0.18 6.91 6.76
N SER A 147 0.15 5.63 6.93
CA SER A 147 1.44 5.21 7.50
C SER A 147 2.54 5.02 6.46
N LEU A 148 2.22 5.07 5.15
CA LEU A 148 3.16 4.73 4.08
C LEU A 148 4.39 5.64 4.09
N LEU A 149 4.18 6.96 4.21
CA LEU A 149 5.26 7.93 4.16
C LEU A 149 6.24 7.77 5.33
N GLN A 150 5.70 7.65 6.56
CA GLN A 150 6.50 7.46 7.77
C GLN A 150 7.23 6.12 7.76
N THR A 151 6.59 5.06 7.26
CA THR A 151 7.24 3.75 7.15
C THR A 151 8.36 3.78 6.13
N LEU A 152 8.13 4.44 4.99
CA LEU A 152 9.13 4.56 3.93
C LEU A 152 10.31 5.43 4.35
N SER A 153 10.11 6.53 5.06
CA SER A 153 11.22 7.35 5.57
C SER A 153 12.09 6.57 6.56
N PHE A 154 11.46 5.84 7.49
CA PHE A 154 12.18 4.98 8.43
C PHE A 154 12.96 3.87 7.71
N LEU A 155 12.34 3.16 6.77
CA LEU A 155 13.00 2.11 6.00
C LEU A 155 14.15 2.64 5.13
N LYS A 156 14.04 3.87 4.61
CA LYS A 156 15.15 4.54 3.91
C LYS A 156 16.32 4.81 4.84
N ALA A 157 16.08 5.31 6.05
CA ALA A 157 17.11 5.52 7.05
C ALA A 157 17.80 4.21 7.44
N LEU A 158 17.02 3.14 7.68
CA LEU A 158 17.58 1.81 7.93
C LEU A 158 18.38 1.28 6.74
N LYS A 159 17.92 1.49 5.51
CA LYS A 159 18.66 1.09 4.30
C LYS A 159 20.00 1.82 4.20
N HIS A 160 20.04 3.10 4.54
CA HIS A 160 21.29 3.85 4.58
C HIS A 160 22.26 3.25 5.61
N LEU A 161 21.78 2.91 6.80
CA LEU A 161 22.60 2.26 7.83
C LEU A 161 23.11 0.88 7.40
N TYR A 162 22.24 0.08 6.78
CA TYR A 162 22.57 -1.23 6.22
C TYR A 162 23.68 -1.14 5.16
N ASN A 163 23.60 -0.13 4.29
CA ASN A 163 24.58 0.07 3.21
C ASN A 163 25.90 0.69 3.69
N ALA A 164 25.86 1.57 4.70
CA ALA A 164 27.05 2.23 5.23
C ALA A 164 27.98 1.27 6.00
N SER A 165 27.48 0.11 6.37
CA SER A 165 28.26 -0.92 7.04
C SER A 165 28.76 -1.95 6.04
N ASP A 166 30.03 -1.85 5.64
CA ASP A 166 30.71 -2.88 4.83
C ASP A 166 30.90 -4.22 5.58
N SER A 167 30.51 -4.30 6.86
CA SER A 167 30.65 -5.52 7.66
C SER A 167 29.52 -6.50 7.40
N LYS A 168 29.88 -7.75 7.09
CA LYS A 168 28.98 -8.91 7.03
C LYS A 168 28.11 -9.02 8.29
N THR A 169 28.64 -8.57 9.43
CA THR A 169 28.00 -8.51 10.75
C THR A 169 26.72 -7.67 10.80
N THR A 170 26.71 -6.50 10.16
CA THR A 170 25.52 -5.64 10.15
C THR A 170 24.44 -6.21 9.24
N GLN A 171 24.84 -6.81 8.12
CA GLN A 171 23.90 -7.52 7.25
C GLN A 171 23.25 -8.70 7.97
N THR A 172 24.03 -9.49 8.70
CA THR A 172 23.49 -10.59 9.52
C THR A 172 22.59 -10.08 10.63
N PHE A 173 22.92 -8.96 11.29
CA PHE A 173 22.04 -8.34 12.29
C PHE A 173 20.66 -8.02 11.71
N PHE A 174 20.61 -7.27 10.59
CA PHE A 174 19.33 -6.91 9.98
C PHE A 174 18.55 -8.14 9.48
N LEU A 175 19.23 -9.14 8.91
CA LEU A 175 18.59 -10.40 8.51
C LEU A 175 17.98 -11.13 9.72
N HIS A 176 18.73 -11.29 10.82
CA HIS A 176 18.20 -11.92 12.03
C HIS A 176 17.03 -11.13 12.63
N PHE A 177 17.17 -9.81 12.72
CA PHE A 177 16.15 -8.92 13.24
C PHE A 177 14.82 -9.06 12.47
N PHE A 178 14.88 -9.05 11.14
CA PHE A 178 13.69 -9.15 10.29
C PHE A 178 13.13 -10.57 10.17
N ASN A 179 13.94 -11.61 10.37
CA ASN A 179 13.50 -13.01 10.32
C ASN A 179 12.82 -13.47 11.61
N GLN A 180 13.18 -12.92 12.77
CA GLN A 180 12.61 -13.35 14.06
C GLN A 180 11.12 -12.98 14.19
N ILE A 181 10.73 -11.79 13.71
CA ILE A 181 9.36 -11.29 13.83
C ILE A 181 8.93 -10.72 12.47
N PRO A 182 7.80 -11.17 11.90
CA PRO A 182 7.30 -10.63 10.64
C PRO A 182 7.17 -9.11 10.69
N PHE A 183 7.66 -8.42 9.65
CA PHE A 183 7.76 -6.95 9.63
C PHE A 183 6.42 -6.26 9.94
N TYR A 184 5.29 -6.80 9.48
CA TYR A 184 3.97 -6.22 9.74
C TYR A 184 3.61 -6.21 11.24
N THR A 185 4.06 -7.20 12.00
CA THR A 185 3.81 -7.33 13.45
C THR A 185 4.65 -6.36 14.25
N GLN A 186 5.93 -6.20 13.91
CA GLN A 186 6.84 -5.30 14.61
C GLN A 186 6.69 -3.83 14.20
N ARG A 187 6.15 -3.54 13.01
CA ARG A 187 6.02 -2.18 12.47
C ARG A 187 5.45 -1.15 13.46
N PRO A 188 4.35 -1.39 14.20
CA PRO A 188 3.82 -0.39 15.15
C PRO A 188 4.84 0.02 16.21
N PHE A 189 5.57 -0.95 16.77
CA PHE A 189 6.65 -0.69 17.73
C PHE A 189 7.79 0.09 17.08
N LEU A 190 8.25 -0.32 15.90
CA LEU A 190 9.35 0.36 15.19
C LEU A 190 9.01 1.80 14.86
N LEU A 191 7.78 2.07 14.44
CA LEU A 191 7.37 3.44 14.12
C LEU A 191 7.19 4.31 15.38
N LYS A 192 6.82 3.70 16.51
CA LYS A 192 6.72 4.40 17.81
C LYS A 192 8.08 4.84 18.31
N TYR A 193 9.09 3.99 18.22
CA TYR A 193 10.45 4.26 18.74
C TYR A 193 11.47 4.58 17.63
N LYS A 194 11.00 5.00 16.45
CA LYS A 194 11.84 5.13 15.24
C LYS A 194 13.09 5.99 15.45
N GLU A 195 12.97 7.10 16.18
CA GLU A 195 14.08 8.04 16.42
C GLU A 195 15.09 7.46 17.40
N GLU A 196 14.60 6.91 18.52
CA GLU A 196 15.44 6.26 19.53
C GLU A 196 16.24 5.07 18.94
N ILE A 197 15.62 4.30 18.05
CA ILE A 197 16.27 3.19 17.35
C ILE A 197 17.35 3.71 16.40
N LEU A 198 17.05 4.71 15.57
CA LEU A 198 18.01 5.24 14.61
C LEU A 198 19.24 5.86 15.30
N GLU A 199 19.01 6.67 16.35
CA GLU A 199 20.09 7.24 17.16
C GLU A 199 20.97 6.16 17.78
N TRP A 200 20.35 5.10 18.32
CA TRP A 200 21.09 4.02 18.96
C TRP A 200 21.94 3.24 17.98
N LEU A 201 21.39 2.86 16.82
CA LEU A 201 22.11 2.10 15.79
C LEU A 201 23.27 2.92 15.18
N GLU A 202 23.13 4.25 15.11
CA GLU A 202 24.20 5.13 14.63
C GLU A 202 25.31 5.38 15.65
N SER A 203 25.03 5.16 16.94
CA SER A 203 25.93 5.48 18.04
C SER A 203 27.27 4.73 17.97
N LYS A 204 28.33 5.38 18.45
CA LYS A 204 29.66 4.76 18.58
C LYS A 204 29.63 3.56 19.53
N GLU A 205 28.91 3.70 20.63
CA GLU A 205 28.75 2.65 21.64
C GLU A 205 28.19 1.36 21.02
N PHE A 206 27.11 1.46 20.24
CA PHE A 206 26.51 0.30 19.59
C PHE A 206 27.48 -0.38 18.62
N LYS A 207 28.16 0.41 17.77
CA LYS A 207 29.10 -0.10 16.78
C LYS A 207 30.30 -0.81 17.44
N GLU A 208 30.81 -0.27 18.54
CA GLU A 208 31.96 -0.84 19.24
C GLU A 208 31.61 -2.07 20.05
N GLN A 209 30.48 -2.05 20.76
CA GLN A 209 30.11 -3.14 21.66
C GLN A 209 29.46 -4.33 20.96
N TYR A 210 28.76 -4.11 19.83
CA TYR A 210 27.96 -5.18 19.20
C TYR A 210 28.40 -5.50 17.77
N ILE A 211 28.74 -4.48 16.97
CA ILE A 211 29.16 -4.71 15.58
C ILE A 211 30.61 -5.20 15.51
N LYS A 212 31.55 -4.52 16.17
CA LYS A 212 32.98 -4.92 16.19
C LYS A 212 33.20 -6.28 16.85
N THR A 213 32.44 -6.59 17.90
CA THR A 213 32.57 -7.85 18.67
C THR A 213 31.81 -9.03 18.04
N ASN A 214 31.05 -8.80 16.96
CA ASN A 214 30.17 -9.79 16.34
C ASN A 214 29.19 -10.42 17.35
N HIS A 215 28.57 -9.59 18.18
CA HIS A 215 27.65 -10.03 19.22
C HIS A 215 26.43 -10.74 18.59
N PRO A 216 26.00 -11.91 19.10
CA PRO A 216 24.96 -12.73 18.46
C PRO A 216 23.58 -12.05 18.43
N TYR A 217 23.26 -11.23 19.44
CA TYR A 217 21.97 -10.56 19.56
C TYR A 217 22.13 -9.09 19.98
N PRO A 218 22.42 -8.16 19.05
CA PRO A 218 22.49 -6.74 19.35
C PRO A 218 21.11 -6.20 19.75
N PRO A 219 21.00 -5.42 20.84
CA PRO A 219 19.73 -4.85 21.26
C PRO A 219 19.32 -3.70 20.33
N LEU A 220 18.03 -3.65 19.97
CA LEU A 220 17.47 -2.62 19.08
C LEU A 220 17.33 -1.24 19.74
N LEU A 221 17.24 -1.23 21.07
CA LEU A 221 17.19 -0.03 21.89
C LEU A 221 18.35 -0.03 22.87
N ASN A 222 18.78 1.16 23.28
CA ASN A 222 19.85 1.28 24.27
C ASN A 222 19.40 0.71 25.63
N PRO A 223 20.03 -0.37 26.13
CA PRO A 223 19.62 -1.01 27.39
C PRO A 223 19.72 -0.05 28.59
N LYS A 224 20.76 0.80 28.64
CA LYS A 224 20.93 1.78 29.73
C LYS A 224 19.80 2.80 29.78
N ARG A 225 19.28 3.21 28.61
CA ARG A 225 18.13 4.14 28.52
C ARG A 225 16.83 3.47 28.97
N LEU A 226 16.67 2.17 28.72
CA LEU A 226 15.51 1.39 29.18
C LEU A 226 15.45 1.32 30.71
N TYR A 227 16.55 0.94 31.37
CA TYR A 227 16.61 0.86 32.83
C TYR A 227 16.37 2.22 33.52
N LYS A 228 16.79 3.32 32.88
CA LYS A 228 16.54 4.67 33.41
C LYS A 228 15.04 5.05 33.35
N LYS A 229 14.31 4.68 32.29
CA LYS A 229 12.85 4.94 32.21
C LYS A 229 12.09 4.11 33.24
N GLU A 230 12.44 2.83 33.38
CA GLU A 230 11.79 1.90 34.31
C GLU A 230 11.98 2.33 35.79
N SER A 231 13.19 2.78 36.15
CA SER A 231 13.44 3.31 37.50
C SER A 231 12.72 4.63 37.82
N ILE A 232 12.33 5.41 36.81
CA ILE A 232 11.55 6.65 36.98
C ILE A 232 10.05 6.33 37.12
N GLU A 233 9.49 5.45 36.29
CA GLU A 233 8.08 5.02 36.40
C GLU A 233 7.79 4.31 37.73
N VAL A 234 8.74 3.50 38.22
CA VAL A 234 8.62 2.86 39.53
C VAL A 234 8.69 3.86 40.69
N LYS A 235 9.33 5.02 40.51
CA LYS A 235 9.32 6.11 41.51
C LYS A 235 8.01 6.89 41.49
N SER A 236 7.51 7.28 40.32
CA SER A 236 6.25 8.02 40.23
C SER A 236 5.06 7.22 40.76
N GLN A 237 5.01 5.91 40.50
CA GLN A 237 3.94 5.04 41.04
C GLN A 237 3.99 4.81 42.56
N ARG A 238 5.11 5.13 43.22
CA ARG A 238 5.20 5.13 44.69
C ARG A 238 4.75 6.46 45.27
N GLU A 239 5.07 7.57 44.61
CA GLU A 239 4.68 8.92 45.01
C GLU A 239 3.16 9.16 44.84
N ASP A 240 2.51 8.53 43.84
CA ASP A 240 1.04 8.61 43.66
C ASP A 240 0.24 7.72 44.64
N LYS A 241 0.92 6.93 45.49
CA LYS A 241 0.31 6.01 46.48
C LYS A 241 0.48 6.47 47.93
N GLU A 242 1.17 7.58 48.17
CA GLU A 242 1.28 8.27 49.47
C GLU A 242 0.32 9.47 49.51
#